data_AF-A0A821GC11-F1
#
_entry.id   AF-A0A821GC11-F1
#
_cell.length_a   1.000
_cell.length_b   1.000
_cell.length_c   1.000
_cell.angle_alpha   90.00
_cell.angle_beta   90.00
_cell.angle_gamma   90.00
#
_symmetry.space_group_name_H-M   'P 1'
#
loop_
_entity.id
_entity.type
_entity.pdbx_description
1 polymer ?
#
loop_
_entity_poly.entity_id
_entity_poly.type
_entity_poly.pdbx_seq_one_letter_code
_entity_poly.pdbx_strand_id
1 'polypeptide(L)'
;NPGFTFDPSSNICARITSQSPINRRLNRYLIYTLDNLSYSIEHLSMIGMETIPIDPLNNKNNKRINQSDHYGLQLIINFRTRSISHRSALVILPAINQWTLVDSYREQYDPSFDRWSPHINLLWPFFDLTDCQDDQENIILPLRLLLS
;
A
#
# COMPACT_ATOMS: atom_id res chain seq x y z
N ASN A 1 12.81 -1.90 -20.25
CA ASN A 1 12.01 -3.14 -20.39
C ASN A 1 10.58 -2.83 -19.94
N PRO A 2 9.56 -2.90 -20.81
CA PRO A 2 8.15 -2.61 -20.50
C PRO A 2 7.49 -3.70 -19.62
N GLY A 3 8.20 -4.25 -18.64
CA GLY A 3 7.65 -5.13 -17.60
C GLY A 3 7.03 -6.45 -18.07
N PHE A 4 7.41 -6.98 -19.24
CA PHE A 4 6.89 -8.26 -19.72
C PHE A 4 7.53 -9.40 -18.94
N THR A 5 6.71 -10.14 -18.20
CA THR A 5 7.15 -11.32 -17.46
C THR A 5 7.11 -12.58 -18.29
N PHE A 6 6.45 -12.52 -19.46
CA PHE A 6 6.54 -13.51 -20.53
C PHE A 6 6.89 -12.78 -21.83
N ASP A 7 8.09 -13.03 -22.36
CA ASP A 7 8.64 -12.26 -23.49
C ASP A 7 9.31 -13.18 -24.52
N PRO A 8 8.56 -13.78 -25.47
CA PRO A 8 9.10 -14.63 -26.53
C PRO A 8 10.16 -13.96 -27.44
N SER A 9 10.21 -12.62 -27.50
CA SER A 9 11.22 -11.94 -28.32
C SER A 9 12.61 -11.96 -27.66
N SER A 10 12.67 -11.92 -26.33
CA SER A 10 13.92 -11.86 -25.56
C SER A 10 14.26 -13.13 -24.78
N ASN A 11 13.26 -13.97 -24.46
CA ASN A 11 13.42 -15.19 -23.67
C ASN A 11 13.30 -16.44 -24.57
N ILE A 12 14.37 -17.25 -24.61
CA ILE A 12 14.45 -18.44 -25.47
C ILE A 12 13.45 -19.51 -25.02
N CYS A 13 13.30 -19.71 -23.72
CA CYS A 13 12.34 -20.66 -23.17
C CYS A 13 10.92 -20.24 -23.53
N ALA A 14 10.58 -18.96 -23.35
CA ALA A 14 9.29 -18.40 -23.75
C ALA A 14 9.01 -18.60 -25.23
N ARG A 15 10.02 -18.39 -26.09
CA ARG A 15 9.89 -18.60 -27.53
C ARG A 15 9.58 -20.06 -27.87
N ILE A 16 10.24 -21.01 -27.22
CA ILE A 16 10.05 -22.45 -27.45
C ILE A 16 8.67 -22.91 -26.92
N THR A 17 8.24 -22.41 -25.76
CA THR A 17 6.97 -22.83 -25.14
C THR A 17 5.75 -22.07 -25.68
N SER A 18 5.95 -20.95 -26.38
CA SER A 18 4.85 -20.15 -26.93
C SER A 18 4.14 -20.80 -28.11
N GLN A 19 2.81 -20.82 -28.08
CA GLN A 19 1.97 -21.06 -29.26
C GLN A 19 1.74 -19.77 -30.08
N SER A 20 2.03 -18.60 -29.48
CA SER A 20 1.85 -17.28 -30.09
C SER A 20 2.95 -16.33 -29.57
N PRO A 21 3.64 -15.57 -30.43
CA PRO A 21 4.80 -14.76 -30.06
C PRO A 21 4.40 -13.40 -29.47
N ILE A 22 3.43 -13.38 -28.56
CA ILE A 22 2.90 -12.16 -27.97
C ILE A 22 3.54 -11.96 -26.59
N ASN A 23 4.15 -10.79 -26.41
CA ASN A 23 4.71 -10.37 -25.13
C ASN A 23 3.58 -10.05 -24.13
N ARG A 24 3.66 -10.56 -22.90
CA ARG A 24 2.59 -10.43 -21.90
C ARG A 24 3.12 -10.14 -20.51
N ARG A 25 2.28 -9.46 -19.72
CA ARG A 25 2.46 -9.27 -18.27
C ARG A 25 1.52 -10.23 -17.55
N LEU A 26 2.02 -11.43 -17.26
CA LEU A 26 1.18 -12.51 -16.71
C LEU A 26 1.33 -12.63 -15.19
N ASN A 27 2.52 -12.39 -14.67
CA ASN A 27 2.80 -12.39 -13.23
C ASN A 27 2.46 -11.03 -12.60
N ARG A 28 1.81 -11.05 -11.43
CA ARG A 28 1.42 -9.85 -10.67
C ARG A 28 1.31 -10.16 -9.17
N TYR A 29 1.58 -9.17 -8.34
CA TYR A 29 1.17 -9.16 -6.93
C TYR A 29 -0.10 -8.32 -6.80
N LEU A 30 -1.11 -8.84 -6.10
CA LEU A 30 -2.30 -8.10 -5.70
C LEU A 30 -2.29 -8.05 -4.18
N ILE A 31 -2.39 -6.85 -3.62
CA ILE A 31 -2.32 -6.62 -2.18
C ILE A 31 -3.66 -6.04 -1.76
N TYR A 32 -4.34 -6.75 -0.87
CA TYR A 32 -5.54 -6.28 -0.20
C TYR A 32 -5.15 -5.84 1.21
N THR A 33 -5.56 -4.65 1.64
CA THR A 33 -5.20 -4.10 2.95
C THR A 33 -6.46 -3.69 3.70
N LEU A 34 -6.36 -3.72 5.03
CA LEU A 34 -7.34 -3.13 5.93
C LEU A 34 -7.10 -1.62 6.02
N ASP A 35 -8.13 -0.85 6.38
CA ASP A 35 -8.12 0.62 6.40
C ASP A 35 -7.03 1.23 7.32
N ASN A 36 -6.52 0.48 8.30
CA ASN A 36 -5.49 0.91 9.23
C ASN A 36 -4.08 0.35 8.94
N LEU A 37 -3.94 -0.43 7.86
CA LEU A 37 -2.67 -1.00 7.44
C LEU A 37 -2.08 -0.17 6.31
N SER A 38 -1.10 0.67 6.65
CA SER A 38 -0.29 1.38 5.66
C SER A 38 0.79 0.45 5.12
N TYR A 39 1.16 0.65 3.86
CA TYR A 39 2.30 -0.03 3.26
C TYR A 39 3.06 0.90 2.33
N SER A 40 4.35 0.65 2.21
CA SER A 40 5.20 1.29 1.20
C SER A 40 5.93 0.21 0.42
N ILE A 41 5.96 0.35 -0.91
CA ILE A 41 6.76 -0.50 -1.78
C ILE A 41 8.20 -0.02 -1.69
N GLU A 42 9.07 -0.81 -1.07
CA GLU A 42 10.49 -0.52 -1.00
C GLU A 42 11.17 -0.88 -2.32
N HIS A 43 10.80 -2.03 -2.89
CA HIS A 43 11.41 -2.53 -4.11
C HIS A 43 10.41 -3.32 -4.96
N LEU A 44 10.42 -3.06 -6.27
CA LEU A 44 9.74 -3.87 -7.26
C LEU A 44 10.65 -4.04 -8.48
N SER A 45 11.06 -5.27 -8.77
CA SER A 45 11.93 -5.55 -9.91
C SER A 45 11.58 -6.88 -10.58
N MET A 46 12.09 -7.05 -11.80
CA MET A 46 12.10 -8.36 -12.47
C MET A 46 13.42 -9.06 -12.17
N ILE A 47 13.34 -10.36 -11.91
CA ILE A 47 14.49 -11.22 -11.60
C ILE A 47 14.55 -12.41 -12.56
N GLY A 48 15.69 -13.09 -12.61
CA GLY A 48 15.88 -14.25 -13.50
C GLY A 48 15.98 -13.88 -14.98
N MET A 49 16.34 -12.63 -15.28
CA MET A 49 16.55 -12.16 -16.66
C MET A 49 17.87 -12.66 -17.26
N GLU A 50 18.81 -13.04 -16.40
CA GLU A 50 20.09 -13.58 -16.83
C GLU A 50 19.93 -14.96 -17.46
N THR A 51 20.82 -15.24 -18.42
CA THR A 51 20.91 -16.55 -19.05
C THR A 51 22.00 -17.38 -18.39
N ILE A 52 21.87 -18.70 -18.43
CA ILE A 52 22.87 -19.66 -17.94
C ILE A 52 23.42 -20.48 -19.11
N PRO A 53 24.69 -20.95 -19.07
CA PRO A 53 25.22 -21.83 -20.11
C PRO A 53 24.47 -23.17 -20.12
N ILE A 54 24.15 -23.68 -21.31
CA ILE A 54 23.49 -24.99 -21.47
C ILE A 54 24.46 -26.13 -21.13
N ASP A 55 25.72 -25.99 -21.56
CA ASP A 55 26.79 -26.93 -21.25
C ASP A 55 27.91 -26.15 -20.54
N PRO A 56 27.95 -26.17 -19.20
CA PRO A 56 28.94 -25.42 -18.43
C PRO A 56 30.37 -25.99 -18.57
N LEU A 57 30.53 -27.21 -19.07
CA LEU A 57 31.83 -27.87 -19.24
C LEU A 57 32.39 -27.70 -20.66
N ASN A 58 31.55 -27.34 -21.63
CA ASN A 58 31.94 -27.18 -23.03
C ASN A 58 31.72 -25.75 -23.54
N ASN A 59 32.70 -24.89 -23.29
CA ASN A 59 32.66 -23.47 -23.68
C ASN A 59 32.69 -23.22 -25.21
N LYS A 60 32.82 -24.24 -26.06
CA LYS A 60 32.98 -24.05 -27.51
C LYS A 60 31.76 -23.45 -28.21
N ASN A 61 30.55 -23.65 -27.67
CA ASN A 61 29.32 -23.25 -28.35
C ASN A 61 28.67 -21.98 -27.78
N ASN A 62 29.13 -21.47 -26.62
CA ASN A 62 28.61 -20.30 -25.89
C ASN A 62 27.07 -20.19 -25.86
N LYS A 63 26.36 -21.32 -25.94
CA LYS A 63 24.89 -21.35 -25.95
C LYS A 63 24.40 -21.11 -24.54
N ARG A 64 23.55 -20.09 -24.38
CA ARG A 64 22.95 -19.71 -23.10
C ARG A 64 21.43 -19.83 -23.20
N ILE A 65 20.79 -20.12 -22.09
CA ILE A 65 19.35 -20.31 -21.98
C ILE A 65 18.81 -19.53 -20.78
N ASN A 66 17.59 -19.01 -20.87
CA ASN A 66 16.90 -18.44 -19.72
C ASN A 66 16.54 -19.55 -18.74
N GLN A 67 16.52 -19.24 -17.45
CA GLN A 67 16.23 -20.23 -16.40
C GLN A 67 14.77 -20.71 -16.42
N SER A 68 13.85 -19.90 -16.97
CA SER A 68 12.42 -20.20 -17.12
C SER A 68 11.87 -19.47 -18.36
N ASP A 69 10.71 -19.88 -18.85
CA ASP A 69 9.94 -19.17 -19.88
C ASP A 69 9.22 -17.92 -19.34
N HIS A 70 9.22 -17.73 -18.03
CA HIS A 70 8.85 -16.48 -17.39
C HIS A 70 10.04 -15.84 -16.66
N TYR A 71 10.08 -14.51 -16.66
CA TYR A 71 10.86 -13.77 -15.67
C TYR A 71 10.09 -13.69 -14.35
N GLY A 72 10.83 -13.74 -13.25
CA GLY A 72 10.27 -13.58 -11.91
C GLY A 72 9.99 -12.12 -11.59
N LEU A 73 9.09 -11.88 -10.64
CA LEU A 73 8.92 -10.58 -9.99
C LEU A 73 9.41 -10.69 -8.55
N GLN A 74 10.10 -9.66 -8.08
CA GLN A 74 10.46 -9.50 -6.68
C GLN A 74 9.78 -8.25 -6.15
N LEU A 75 8.99 -8.43 -5.09
CA LEU A 75 8.38 -7.34 -4.34
C LEU A 75 8.94 -7.36 -2.91
N ILE A 76 9.49 -6.23 -2.48
CA ILE A 76 9.81 -5.96 -1.06
C ILE A 76 8.86 -4.87 -0.60
N ILE A 77 8.07 -5.20 0.43
CA ILE A 77 7.02 -4.35 0.96
C ILE A 77 7.21 -4.22 2.47
N ASN A 78 7.08 -2.98 2.95
CA ASN A 78 7.08 -2.69 4.38
C ASN A 78 5.64 -2.45 4.81
N PHE A 79 5.13 -3.35 5.65
CA PHE A 79 3.81 -3.23 6.28
C PHE A 79 3.94 -2.54 7.62
N ARG A 80 3.02 -1.61 7.90
CA ARG A 80 2.98 -0.89 9.17
C ARG A 80 1.54 -0.61 9.56
N THR A 81 1.21 -0.91 10.80
CA THR A 81 -0.03 -0.44 11.41
C THR A 81 0.18 0.99 11.85
N ARG A 82 -0.70 1.92 11.44
CA ARG A 82 -0.68 3.26 12.00
C ARG A 82 -1.34 3.29 13.36
N SER A 83 -0.68 3.92 14.31
CA SER A 83 -1.29 4.23 15.60
C SER A 83 -2.42 5.25 15.37
N ILE A 84 -3.55 5.03 16.03
CA ILE A 84 -4.66 5.97 16.04
C ILE A 84 -4.63 6.80 17.33
N SER A 85 -4.96 8.09 17.21
CA SER A 85 -5.11 9.00 18.32
C SER A 85 -6.58 9.29 18.56
N HIS A 86 -6.99 9.15 19.83
CA HIS A 86 -8.34 9.48 20.30
C HIS A 86 -8.42 10.87 20.95
N ARG A 87 -7.37 11.70 20.79
CA ARG A 87 -7.25 12.99 21.49
C ARG A 87 -8.03 14.14 20.84
N SER A 88 -8.46 13.98 19.59
CA SER A 88 -9.21 14.98 18.83
C SER A 88 -10.27 14.32 17.96
N ALA A 89 -11.31 15.08 17.62
CA ALA A 89 -12.40 14.70 16.72
C ALA A 89 -12.80 15.94 15.90
N LEU A 90 -13.25 15.76 14.66
CA LEU A 90 -14.01 16.79 13.95
C LEU A 90 -15.49 16.54 14.22
N VAL A 91 -16.17 17.55 14.76
CA VAL A 91 -17.56 17.43 15.21
C VAL A 91 -18.42 18.58 14.72
N ILE A 92 -19.72 18.33 14.57
CA ILE A 92 -20.74 19.39 14.57
C ILE A 92 -21.21 19.58 16.00
N LEU A 93 -21.10 20.81 16.49
CA LEU A 93 -21.69 21.22 17.75
C LEU A 93 -23.06 21.86 17.47
N PRO A 94 -24.16 21.36 18.05
CA PRO A 94 -25.43 22.08 18.01
C PRO A 94 -25.30 23.42 18.74
N ALA A 95 -26.16 24.38 18.40
CA ALA A 95 -26.17 25.67 19.07
C ALA A 95 -26.43 25.49 20.57
N ILE A 96 -25.74 26.25 21.43
CA ILE A 96 -25.76 26.07 22.90
C ILE A 96 -27.19 26.12 23.47
N ASN A 97 -28.05 26.96 22.91
CA ASN A 97 -29.45 27.07 23.30
C ASN A 97 -30.30 25.82 23.00
N GLN A 98 -29.77 24.86 22.23
CA GLN A 98 -30.40 23.58 21.95
C GLN A 98 -29.84 22.44 22.81
N TRP A 99 -28.78 22.68 23.60
CA TRP A 99 -28.11 21.61 24.34
C TRP A 99 -29.02 20.93 25.33
N THR A 100 -29.82 21.66 26.10
CA THR A 100 -30.79 21.08 27.05
C THR A 100 -31.76 20.12 26.38
N LEU A 101 -32.19 20.41 25.15
CA LEU A 101 -33.05 19.53 24.38
C LEU A 101 -32.32 18.24 24.01
N VAL A 102 -31.10 18.35 23.50
CA VAL A 102 -30.29 17.19 23.09
C VAL A 102 -29.87 16.35 24.31
N ASP A 103 -29.48 17.01 25.40
CA ASP A 103 -29.03 16.40 26.65
C ASP A 103 -30.14 15.56 27.30
N SER A 104 -31.41 15.97 27.20
CA SER A 104 -32.54 15.15 27.67
C SER A 104 -32.60 13.75 27.03
N TYR A 105 -32.13 13.62 25.79
CA TYR A 105 -31.98 12.32 25.13
C TYR A 105 -30.65 11.66 25.47
N ARG A 106 -29.56 12.44 25.52
CA ARG A 106 -28.22 11.89 25.81
C ARG A 106 -28.12 11.29 27.21
N GLU A 107 -28.77 11.87 28.21
CA GLU A 107 -28.82 11.31 29.57
C GLU A 107 -29.34 9.86 29.58
N GLN A 108 -30.26 9.52 28.67
CA GLN A 108 -30.84 8.18 28.58
C GLN A 108 -30.01 7.21 27.71
N TYR A 109 -29.38 7.71 26.63
CA TYR A 109 -28.83 6.85 25.57
C TYR A 109 -27.33 7.00 25.30
N ASP A 110 -26.67 8.04 25.80
CA ASP A 110 -25.25 8.33 25.57
C ASP A 110 -24.43 8.01 26.84
N PRO A 111 -23.67 6.91 26.88
CA PRO A 111 -22.82 6.56 28.02
C PRO A 111 -21.73 7.59 28.33
N SER A 112 -21.47 8.50 27.40
CA SER A 112 -20.48 9.57 27.56
C SER A 112 -21.12 10.93 27.83
N PHE A 113 -22.40 10.96 28.22
CA PHE A 113 -23.16 12.16 28.57
C PHE A 113 -22.37 13.08 29.51
N ASP A 114 -21.88 12.55 30.64
CA ASP A 114 -21.14 13.33 31.65
C ASP A 114 -19.75 13.78 31.20
N ARG A 115 -19.23 13.19 30.13
CA ARG A 115 -17.84 13.39 29.69
C ARG A 115 -17.72 14.42 28.58
N TRP A 116 -18.74 14.54 27.73
CA TRP A 116 -18.69 15.37 26.53
C TRP A 116 -19.95 16.21 26.37
N SER A 117 -19.82 17.42 25.83
CA SER A 117 -20.95 18.21 25.36
C SER A 117 -21.70 17.50 24.22
N PRO A 118 -22.95 17.87 23.91
CA PRO A 118 -23.63 17.42 22.71
C PRO A 118 -22.76 17.64 21.47
N HIS A 119 -22.53 16.60 20.69
CA HIS A 119 -21.75 16.67 19.46
C HIS A 119 -22.16 15.54 18.50
N ILE A 120 -21.97 15.78 17.21
CA ILE A 120 -22.08 14.74 16.17
C ILE A 120 -20.69 14.55 15.58
N ASN A 121 -20.11 13.36 15.75
CA ASN A 121 -18.82 13.02 15.16
C ASN A 121 -18.92 12.99 13.63
N LEU A 122 -18.09 13.80 12.96
CA LEU A 122 -17.88 13.73 11.52
C LEU A 122 -16.66 12.88 11.18
N LEU A 123 -15.54 13.10 11.89
CA LEU A 123 -14.31 12.33 11.73
C LEU A 123 -13.71 12.02 13.11
N TRP A 124 -13.54 10.72 13.39
CA TRP A 124 -12.85 10.17 14.55
C TRP A 124 -12.66 8.66 14.36
N PRO A 125 -11.53 8.05 14.78
CA PRO A 125 -10.33 8.68 15.30
C PRO A 125 -9.45 9.26 14.17
N PHE A 126 -8.42 10.02 14.54
CA PHE A 126 -7.37 10.44 13.61
C PHE A 126 -6.14 9.54 13.75
N PHE A 127 -5.23 9.57 12.77
CA PHE A 127 -3.91 8.99 12.95
C PHE A 127 -3.13 9.76 14.03
N ASP A 128 -2.29 9.05 14.77
CA ASP A 128 -1.39 9.67 15.75
C ASP A 128 -0.35 10.54 15.02
N LEU A 129 -0.33 11.84 15.32
CA LEU A 129 0.60 12.78 14.70
C LEU A 129 2.05 12.51 15.11
N THR A 130 2.30 11.78 16.20
CA THR A 130 3.66 11.35 16.56
C THR A 130 4.18 10.23 15.66
N ASP A 131 3.30 9.56 14.91
CA ASP A 131 3.65 8.63 13.85
C ASP A 131 4.02 9.42 12.58
N CYS A 132 5.30 9.77 12.46
CA CYS A 132 5.83 10.68 11.44
C CYS A 132 6.58 10.00 10.28
N GLN A 133 6.62 8.67 10.27
CA GLN A 133 7.52 7.92 9.40
C GLN A 133 7.14 7.94 7.91
N ASP A 134 5.93 8.40 7.57
CA ASP A 134 5.43 8.52 6.20
C ASP A 134 5.10 9.98 5.80
N ASP A 135 5.44 10.97 6.64
CA ASP A 135 5.14 12.38 6.34
C ASP A 135 6.01 12.96 5.20
N GLN A 136 6.90 12.16 4.62
CA GLN A 136 7.75 12.61 3.55
C GLN A 136 6.93 12.86 2.27
N GLU A 137 6.79 14.17 2.04
CA GLU A 137 6.47 14.84 0.78
C GLU A 137 5.01 14.72 0.33
N ASN A 138 4.18 15.67 0.80
CA ASN A 138 3.60 16.71 -0.08
C ASN A 138 2.46 17.50 0.57
N ILE A 139 1.85 17.03 1.68
CA ILE A 139 0.72 17.74 2.33
C ILE A 139 0.87 17.89 3.84
N ILE A 140 1.39 16.87 4.54
CA ILE A 140 1.35 16.82 6.01
C ILE A 140 2.46 17.67 6.66
N LEU A 141 3.68 17.66 6.12
CA LEU A 141 4.81 18.41 6.71
C LEU A 141 4.56 19.94 6.78
N PRO A 142 4.04 20.62 5.73
CA PRO A 142 3.67 22.03 5.82
C PRO A 142 2.55 22.30 6.85
N LEU A 143 1.55 21.42 6.92
CA LEU A 143 0.45 21.53 7.90
C LEU A 143 0.94 21.34 9.35
N ARG A 144 1.89 20.44 9.59
CA ARG A 144 2.49 20.24 10.92
C ARG A 144 3.24 21.49 11.39
N LEU A 145 4.02 22.11 10.51
CA LEU A 145 4.74 23.37 10.80
C LEU A 145 3.80 24.56 11.05
N LEU A 146 2.57 24.54 10.49
CA LEU A 146 1.55 25.57 10.70
C LEU A 146 0.78 25.41 12.02
N LEU A 147 0.78 24.21 12.60
CA LEU A 147 -0.02 23.87 13.78
C LEU A 147 0.81 23.69 15.08
N SER A 148 2.15 23.70 14.97
CA SER A 148 3.10 23.76 16.10
C SER A 148 3.46 25.18 16.44
#